data_AF-A0A428SSA9-F1
#
_entry.id   AF-A0A428SSA9-F1
#
_cell.length_a   1.000
_cell.length_b   1.000
_cell.length_c   1.000
_cell.angle_alpha   90.00
_cell.angle_beta   90.00
_cell.angle_gamma   90.00
#
_symmetry.space_group_name_H-M   'P 1'
#
loop_
_entity.id
_entity.type
_entity.pdbx_description
1 polymer ?
#
loop_
_entity_poly.entity_id
_entity_poly.type
_entity_poly.pdbx_seq_one_letter_code
_entity_poly.pdbx_strand_id
1 'polypeptide(L)'
;MNFLLTISGRRAEDMEKELREIKSNVTHASPPLSTRNWSTSQHGSDHSPAEPLPIISVPQSVTDNIYAVPENGSYFAASEFEMQRIGHLELSPIAIADILNCYFTSYHHLFPILPDPSVFVLNYQRCSRLLFWVLIAIASKSMAKYNQLHLQLEPHVRTLATSIEQATDHPLGTVQALLLLCWWPFPFKALRDDPSWIIASELGLPCTVPLDSTILSVVRGTSEVAFPTVLVQQLRIAYQSFNICNTLGNNDMSASGLLAGNTDMIKVIERGIQEVETQIGAQMSTYTEMALLRVKLQLYSFAFTTDTQHIRIDSRASGYLSKAGRDATRVITVASQYAPSHELLQPWPATARSSIVYAVHVLLRLLAYPEHLDQDTAKNYIGQAWMLLRSRSELENDSWARLCDIISYLSRTDSTGGPPVMAAVQARMSANIVVQSIWQARGRFSDDVLRQRPKDYTAAEARRDLTQFGLDLLVGTDFLDSAQFDAISNSILNPDEGGLEA
;
A
#
# COMPACT_ATOMS: atom_id res chain seq x y z
N MET A 1 -18.76 9.78 -44.19
CA MET A 1 -17.39 9.77 -43.62
C MET A 1 -16.62 11.10 -43.82
N ASN A 2 -17.25 12.19 -44.27
CA ASN A 2 -16.58 13.50 -44.48
C ASN A 2 -17.12 14.65 -43.59
N PHE A 3 -17.92 14.35 -42.56
CA PHE A 3 -18.49 15.37 -41.66
C PHE A 3 -17.81 15.45 -40.29
N LEU A 4 -17.22 14.34 -39.81
CA LEU A 4 -16.53 14.29 -38.51
C LEU A 4 -15.08 14.81 -38.57
N LEU A 5 -14.40 14.69 -39.71
CA LEU A 5 -13.07 15.28 -39.93
C LEU A 5 -13.10 16.81 -39.93
N THR A 6 -14.19 17.41 -40.43
CA THR A 6 -14.38 18.87 -40.50
C THR A 6 -14.65 19.49 -39.13
N ILE A 7 -15.23 18.74 -38.19
CA ILE A 7 -15.52 19.20 -36.83
C ILE A 7 -14.25 19.16 -35.96
N SER A 8 -13.42 18.10 -36.07
CA SER A 8 -12.11 18.08 -35.38
C SER A 8 -11.13 19.10 -35.93
N GLY A 9 -11.16 19.40 -37.24
CA GLY A 9 -10.34 20.46 -37.84
C GLY A 9 -10.68 21.85 -37.33
N ARG A 10 -11.98 22.20 -37.27
CA ARG A 10 -12.44 23.50 -36.75
C ARG A 10 -12.12 23.68 -35.26
N ARG A 11 -12.25 22.62 -34.46
CA ARG A 11 -11.94 22.68 -33.02
C ARG A 11 -10.44 22.87 -32.74
N ALA A 12 -9.58 22.33 -33.59
CA ALA A 12 -8.13 22.52 -33.49
C ALA A 12 -7.71 23.94 -33.93
N GLU A 13 -8.35 24.48 -34.97
CA GLU A 13 -8.13 25.86 -35.42
C GLU A 13 -8.63 26.90 -34.40
N ASP A 14 -9.77 26.65 -33.75
CA ASP A 14 -10.32 27.50 -32.70
C ASP A 14 -9.41 27.50 -31.45
N MET A 15 -8.88 26.34 -31.05
CA MET A 15 -7.91 26.23 -29.96
C MET A 15 -6.57 26.93 -30.27
N GLU A 16 -6.08 26.84 -31.51
CA GLU A 16 -4.88 27.58 -31.92
C GLU A 16 -5.09 29.10 -31.91
N LYS A 17 -6.31 29.54 -32.25
CA LYS A 17 -6.68 30.95 -32.23
C LYS A 17 -6.76 31.49 -30.79
N GLU A 18 -7.37 30.75 -29.87
CA GLU A 18 -7.37 31.08 -28.43
C GLU A 18 -5.95 31.15 -27.86
N LEU A 19 -5.07 30.19 -28.22
CA LEU A 19 -3.66 30.21 -27.78
C LEU A 19 -2.89 31.43 -28.33
N ARG A 20 -3.19 31.88 -29.55
CA ARG A 20 -2.59 33.10 -30.12
C ARG A 20 -3.13 34.36 -29.45
N GLU A 21 -4.42 34.42 -29.11
CA GLU A 21 -5.01 35.54 -28.36
C GLU A 21 -4.43 35.64 -26.95
N ILE A 22 -4.29 34.52 -26.24
CA ILE A 22 -3.66 34.49 -24.91
C ILE A 22 -2.19 34.93 -24.98
N LYS A 23 -1.44 34.47 -26.00
CA LYS A 23 -0.03 34.87 -26.20
C LYS A 23 0.11 36.34 -26.60
N SER A 24 -0.89 36.91 -27.29
CA SER A 24 -0.95 38.35 -27.59
C SER A 24 -1.30 39.20 -26.37
N ASN A 25 -2.14 38.69 -25.47
CA ASN A 25 -2.49 39.39 -24.22
C ASN A 25 -1.35 39.38 -23.20
N VAL A 26 -0.49 38.35 -23.24
CA VAL A 26 0.73 38.28 -22.41
C VAL A 26 1.85 39.19 -22.93
N THR A 27 1.83 39.59 -24.20
CA THR A 27 2.83 40.52 -24.77
C THR A 27 2.52 42.00 -24.52
N HIS A 28 1.32 42.33 -24.03
CA HIS A 28 0.93 43.72 -23.69
C HIS A 28 0.96 44.05 -22.19
N ALA A 29 1.21 43.08 -21.31
CA ALA A 29 1.35 43.31 -19.87
C ALA A 29 2.82 43.25 -19.44
N SER A 30 3.54 44.36 -19.56
CA SER A 30 4.77 44.55 -18.78
C SER A 30 4.42 45.04 -17.37
N PRO A 31 5.05 44.50 -16.31
CA PRO A 31 4.92 45.00 -14.94
C PRO A 31 5.72 46.31 -14.76
N PRO A 32 5.39 47.16 -13.76
CA PRO A 32 6.18 48.34 -13.46
C PRO A 32 7.54 47.94 -12.87
N LEU A 33 8.61 48.40 -13.52
CA LEU A 33 9.99 48.32 -13.07
C LEU A 33 10.28 49.35 -11.97
N SER A 34 11.09 48.97 -10.99
CA SER A 34 12.04 49.87 -10.34
C SER A 34 13.35 49.13 -10.12
N THR A 35 14.25 49.30 -11.09
CA THR A 35 15.68 48.98 -11.02
C THR A 35 16.44 50.23 -10.57
N ARG A 36 17.45 50.06 -9.70
CA ARG A 36 18.64 50.92 -9.73
C ARG A 36 19.87 50.13 -9.29
N ASN A 37 20.89 50.25 -10.14
CA ASN A 37 22.08 49.42 -10.32
C ASN A 37 23.21 49.73 -9.31
N TRP A 38 24.22 48.87 -9.18
CA TRP A 38 25.60 49.22 -9.58
C TRP A 38 26.55 48.01 -9.66
N SER A 39 27.59 48.19 -10.48
CA SER A 39 28.54 47.27 -11.08
C SER A 39 29.77 46.89 -10.24
N THR A 40 30.48 45.88 -10.78
CA THR A 40 31.81 45.32 -10.51
C THR A 40 32.91 46.30 -10.08
N SER A 41 33.77 45.91 -9.13
CA SER A 41 35.18 46.31 -8.99
C SER A 41 35.95 45.31 -8.10
N GLN A 42 37.06 44.77 -8.60
CA GLN A 42 38.12 44.09 -7.83
C GLN A 42 39.19 45.12 -7.42
N HIS A 43 39.70 45.06 -6.18
CA HIS A 43 41.12 45.10 -5.77
C HIS A 43 41.30 45.48 -4.29
N GLY A 44 42.28 44.86 -3.62
CA GLY A 44 42.99 45.44 -2.47
C GLY A 44 43.00 44.60 -1.19
N SER A 45 44.19 44.21 -0.76
CA SER A 45 44.55 43.32 0.36
C SER A 45 44.45 43.98 1.75
N ASP A 46 44.31 43.17 2.81
CA ASP A 46 45.32 43.02 3.90
C ASP A 46 44.84 42.18 5.12
N HIS A 47 45.65 41.16 5.45
CA HIS A 47 46.00 40.56 6.76
C HIS A 47 45.00 39.78 7.69
N SER A 48 45.13 38.43 7.63
CA SER A 48 45.19 37.29 8.62
C SER A 48 44.89 37.42 10.14
N PRO A 49 44.76 36.29 10.89
CA PRO A 49 44.32 34.92 10.52
C PRO A 49 43.28 34.32 11.52
N ALA A 50 42.41 33.42 11.06
CA ALA A 50 41.68 32.49 11.92
C ALA A 50 41.80 31.06 11.37
N GLU A 51 41.98 30.11 12.27
CA GLU A 51 42.49 28.75 12.09
C GLU A 51 41.75 27.91 11.03
N PRO A 52 42.46 27.04 10.27
CA PRO A 52 41.82 26.09 9.38
C PRO A 52 41.22 24.92 10.18
N LEU A 53 39.92 24.72 10.02
CA LEU A 53 39.24 23.48 10.40
C LEU A 53 39.90 22.28 9.69
N PRO A 54 40.05 21.14 10.36
CA PRO A 54 40.80 20.01 9.82
C PRO A 54 40.08 19.41 8.61
N ILE A 55 40.83 19.32 7.51
CA ILE A 55 40.52 18.46 6.37
C ILE A 55 40.62 17.02 6.87
N ILE A 56 39.47 16.40 7.17
CA ILE A 56 39.42 14.96 7.39
C ILE A 56 39.37 14.29 6.02
N SER A 57 40.49 13.68 5.68
CA SER A 57 40.70 12.81 4.53
C SER A 57 39.61 11.74 4.44
N VAL A 58 39.04 11.60 3.24
CA VAL A 58 38.08 10.54 2.88
C VAL A 58 38.79 9.19 2.90
N PRO A 59 38.33 8.18 3.66
CA PRO A 59 38.70 6.80 3.40
C PRO A 59 37.81 6.27 2.26
N GLN A 60 38.44 5.94 1.14
CA GLN A 60 37.87 5.10 0.10
C GLN A 60 37.73 3.67 0.62
N SER A 61 36.50 3.25 0.96
CA SER A 61 35.94 1.89 0.82
C SER A 61 34.71 1.74 1.73
N VAL A 62 33.55 2.22 1.31
CA VAL A 62 32.28 1.92 2.00
C VAL A 62 31.61 0.78 1.26
N THR A 63 32.14 -0.42 1.48
CA THR A 63 31.38 -1.67 1.37
C THR A 63 31.33 -2.28 2.75
N ASP A 64 30.69 -1.56 3.69
CA ASP A 64 30.50 -2.06 5.05
C ASP A 64 29.00 -2.17 5.33
N ASN A 65 28.62 -3.35 5.83
CA ASN A 65 27.28 -3.66 6.31
C ASN A 65 26.84 -2.61 7.34
N ILE A 66 25.92 -1.74 6.95
CA ILE A 66 25.31 -0.69 7.79
C ILE A 66 24.44 -1.29 8.94
N TYR A 67 24.35 -2.61 9.04
CA TYR A 67 23.58 -3.33 10.07
C TYR A 67 24.40 -4.42 10.77
N ALA A 68 25.66 -4.14 11.12
CA ALA A 68 26.39 -5.02 12.03
C ALA A 68 25.67 -5.04 13.39
N VAL A 69 25.11 -6.19 13.75
CA VAL A 69 24.56 -6.42 15.11
C VAL A 69 25.72 -6.25 16.10
N PRO A 70 25.59 -5.42 17.15
CA PRO A 70 26.70 -5.14 18.06
C PRO A 70 27.13 -6.42 18.79
N GLU A 71 28.45 -6.58 18.98
CA GLU A 71 29.09 -7.74 19.63
C GLU A 71 28.57 -8.01 21.05
N ASN A 72 27.94 -7.01 21.71
CA ASN A 72 27.34 -7.10 23.05
C ASN A 72 25.81 -7.35 23.05
N GLY A 73 25.18 -7.54 21.89
CA GLY A 73 23.77 -7.96 21.77
C GLY A 73 22.70 -6.92 22.16
N SER A 74 23.08 -5.69 22.54
CA SER A 74 22.15 -4.61 22.92
C SER A 74 22.65 -3.26 22.41
N TYR A 75 21.77 -2.49 21.76
CA TYR A 75 22.04 -1.13 21.29
C TYR A 75 21.86 -0.08 22.39
N PHE A 76 20.96 -0.33 23.34
CA PHE A 76 20.59 0.62 24.39
C PHE A 76 20.69 0.04 25.80
N ALA A 77 20.97 0.89 26.78
CA ALA A 77 20.99 0.60 28.20
C ALA A 77 19.84 1.31 28.94
N ALA A 78 19.32 0.70 30.00
CA ALA A 78 18.22 1.25 30.78
C ALA A 78 18.54 2.63 31.42
N SER A 79 19.81 2.92 31.68
CA SER A 79 20.25 4.21 32.24
C SER A 79 20.10 5.39 31.28
N GLU A 80 19.91 5.13 29.98
CA GLU A 80 19.78 6.15 28.95
C GLU A 80 18.35 6.69 28.83
N PHE A 81 17.38 6.01 29.47
CA PHE A 81 15.97 6.36 29.38
C PHE A 81 15.40 6.83 30.71
N GLU A 82 14.44 7.74 30.60
CA GLU A 82 13.58 8.15 31.72
C GLU A 82 12.24 7.41 31.66
N MET A 83 11.56 7.33 32.80
CA MET A 83 10.21 6.76 32.85
C MET A 83 9.25 7.55 31.96
N GLN A 84 8.52 6.86 31.08
CA GLN A 84 7.58 7.48 30.15
C GLN A 84 6.14 7.10 30.48
N ARG A 85 5.20 8.03 30.24
CA ARG A 85 3.78 7.83 30.55
C ARG A 85 2.86 8.28 29.41
N ILE A 86 1.82 7.48 29.17
CA ILE A 86 0.71 7.85 28.29
C ILE A 86 -0.61 7.41 28.92
N GLY A 87 -1.49 8.38 29.17
CA GLY A 87 -2.73 8.14 29.92
C GLY A 87 -2.45 7.52 31.29
N HIS A 88 -2.85 6.25 31.46
CA HIS A 88 -2.65 5.47 32.68
C HIS A 88 -1.48 4.47 32.59
N LEU A 89 -0.82 4.36 31.43
CA LEU A 89 0.27 3.43 31.20
C LEU A 89 1.60 4.09 31.55
N GLU A 90 2.38 3.45 32.42
CA GLU A 90 3.72 3.87 32.83
C GLU A 90 4.73 2.81 32.39
N LEU A 91 5.78 3.25 31.68
CA LEU A 91 6.87 2.40 31.21
C LEU A 91 8.16 2.74 31.93
N SER A 92 8.74 1.73 32.56
CA SER A 92 10.05 1.85 33.21
C SER A 92 11.17 1.97 32.18
N PRO A 93 12.30 2.61 32.52
CA PRO A 93 13.46 2.71 31.64
C PRO A 93 13.98 1.36 31.11
N ILE A 94 13.91 0.33 31.95
CA ILE A 94 14.29 -1.05 31.59
C ILE A 94 13.38 -1.58 30.47
N ALA A 95 12.06 -1.39 30.60
CA ALA A 95 11.12 -1.83 29.58
C ALA A 95 11.32 -1.07 28.26
N ILE A 96 11.62 0.23 28.32
CA ILE A 96 11.89 1.05 27.14
C ILE A 96 13.13 0.53 26.41
N ALA A 97 14.24 0.30 27.12
CA ALA A 97 15.46 -0.24 26.53
C ALA A 97 15.22 -1.63 25.91
N ASP A 98 14.58 -2.55 26.65
CA ASP A 98 14.26 -3.90 26.16
C ASP A 98 13.48 -3.86 24.83
N ILE A 99 12.43 -3.03 24.76
CA ILE A 99 11.54 -2.94 23.60
C ILE A 99 12.24 -2.25 22.41
N LEU A 100 12.98 -1.16 22.64
CA LEU A 100 13.69 -0.47 21.56
C LEU A 100 14.84 -1.31 21.00
N ASN A 101 15.54 -2.08 21.83
CA ASN A 101 16.52 -3.06 21.36
C ASN A 101 15.88 -4.10 20.44
N CYS A 102 14.69 -4.60 20.80
CA CYS A 102 13.92 -5.49 19.94
C CYS A 102 13.55 -4.81 18.60
N TYR A 103 13.11 -3.55 18.62
CA TYR A 103 12.82 -2.80 17.40
C TYR A 103 14.04 -2.70 16.47
N PHE A 104 15.17 -2.21 16.98
CA PHE A 104 16.36 -1.97 16.14
C PHE A 104 17.01 -3.27 15.66
N THR A 105 16.86 -4.37 16.40
CA THR A 105 17.35 -5.68 15.99
C THR A 105 16.44 -6.34 14.96
N SER A 106 15.12 -6.35 15.18
CA SER A 106 14.19 -7.19 14.44
C SER A 106 13.31 -6.46 13.42
N TYR A 107 13.17 -5.14 13.51
CA TYR A 107 12.24 -4.35 12.68
C TYR A 107 12.95 -3.31 11.83
N HIS A 108 13.92 -2.59 12.39
CA HIS A 108 14.53 -1.43 11.73
C HIS A 108 15.16 -1.78 10.38
N HIS A 109 15.84 -2.93 10.27
CA HIS A 109 16.43 -3.39 9.01
C HIS A 109 15.41 -3.66 7.89
N LEU A 110 14.13 -3.90 8.25
CA LEU A 110 13.04 -4.11 7.29
C LEU A 110 12.48 -2.80 6.71
N PHE A 111 12.57 -1.71 7.49
CA PHE A 111 12.09 -0.39 7.07
C PHE A 111 12.94 0.73 7.74
N PRO A 112 14.16 0.96 7.23
CA PRO A 112 15.16 1.78 7.91
C PRO A 112 14.95 3.28 7.64
N ILE A 113 13.90 3.85 8.24
CA ILE A 113 13.54 5.27 8.11
C ILE A 113 14.03 6.15 9.27
N LEU A 114 14.63 5.52 10.29
CA LEU A 114 15.17 6.17 11.49
C LEU A 114 16.69 6.33 11.39
N PRO A 115 17.28 7.29 12.13
CA PRO A 115 18.72 7.39 12.24
C PRO A 115 19.31 6.18 12.99
N ASP A 116 20.65 6.09 12.94
CA ASP A 116 21.42 5.10 13.70
C ASP A 116 21.01 5.07 15.19
N PRO A 117 20.97 3.89 15.84
CA PRO A 117 20.64 3.76 17.26
C PRO A 117 21.36 4.78 18.16
N SER A 118 22.66 5.01 17.94
CA SER A 118 23.45 5.94 18.76
C SER A 118 22.96 7.40 18.64
N VAL A 119 22.51 7.79 17.45
CA VAL A 119 21.95 9.12 17.20
C VAL A 119 20.52 9.20 17.73
N PHE A 120 19.75 8.11 17.63
CA PHE A 120 18.38 8.03 18.13
C PHE A 120 18.34 8.24 19.65
N VAL A 121 19.16 7.52 20.42
CA VAL A 121 19.17 7.63 21.90
C VAL A 121 19.61 9.00 22.39
N LEU A 122 20.46 9.72 21.66
CA LEU A 122 20.83 11.09 22.04
C LEU A 122 19.68 12.10 21.85
N ASN A 123 18.71 11.78 20.98
CA ASN A 123 17.67 12.71 20.57
C ASN A 123 16.24 12.25 20.93
N TYR A 124 16.08 11.11 21.60
CA TYR A 124 14.74 10.54 21.84
C TYR A 124 13.82 11.47 22.64
N GLN A 125 14.35 12.28 23.57
CA GLN A 125 13.53 13.24 24.34
C GLN A 125 12.94 14.37 23.47
N ARG A 126 13.58 14.67 22.34
CA ARG A 126 13.14 15.66 21.36
C ARG A 126 12.39 15.03 20.18
N CYS A 127 12.24 13.70 20.16
CA CYS A 127 11.54 13.04 19.08
C CYS A 127 10.03 13.22 19.23
N SER A 128 9.29 13.06 18.13
CA SER A 128 7.83 13.10 18.16
C SER A 128 7.29 12.12 19.19
N ARG A 129 6.38 12.58 20.06
CA ARG A 129 5.73 11.73 21.05
C ARG A 129 5.02 10.57 20.35
N LEU A 130 4.36 10.84 19.23
CA LEU A 130 3.71 9.81 18.41
C LEU A 130 4.74 8.76 17.94
N LEU A 131 5.88 9.19 17.41
CA LEU A 131 6.92 8.28 16.93
C LEU A 131 7.42 7.34 18.03
N PHE A 132 7.73 7.88 19.21
CA PHE A 132 8.16 7.08 20.35
C PHE A 132 7.15 5.97 20.68
N TRP A 133 5.88 6.32 20.87
CA TRP A 133 4.85 5.33 21.25
C TRP A 133 4.54 4.33 20.15
N VAL A 134 4.68 4.70 18.88
CA VAL A 134 4.57 3.78 17.74
C VAL A 134 5.68 2.74 17.76
N LEU A 135 6.93 3.14 18.01
CA LEU A 135 8.05 2.20 18.12
C LEU A 135 7.85 1.19 19.24
N ILE A 136 7.43 1.68 20.41
CA ILE A 136 7.11 0.83 21.55
C ILE A 136 6.00 -0.15 21.20
N ALA A 137 4.90 0.32 20.61
CA ALA A 137 3.76 -0.53 20.28
C ALA A 137 4.10 -1.60 19.25
N ILE A 138 4.88 -1.28 18.22
CA ILE A 138 5.27 -2.23 17.17
C ILE A 138 6.15 -3.34 17.74
N ALA A 139 7.21 -2.99 18.48
CA ALA A 139 8.16 -3.99 18.97
C ALA A 139 7.66 -4.76 20.19
N SER A 140 6.82 -4.16 21.04
CA SER A 140 6.26 -4.86 22.22
C SER A 140 5.44 -6.09 21.83
N LYS A 141 4.81 -6.07 20.65
CA LYS A 141 3.98 -7.16 20.10
C LYS A 141 4.73 -8.49 19.98
N SER A 142 5.99 -8.46 19.53
CA SER A 142 6.78 -9.68 19.35
C SER A 142 7.30 -10.27 20.67
N MET A 143 7.18 -9.53 21.78
CA MET A 143 7.77 -9.90 23.06
C MET A 143 6.71 -10.45 24.02
N ALA A 144 6.83 -11.71 24.42
CA ALA A 144 5.86 -12.35 25.34
C ALA A 144 5.64 -11.55 26.65
N LYS A 145 6.71 -10.93 27.18
CA LYS A 145 6.69 -10.08 28.39
C LYS A 145 5.84 -8.81 28.23
N TYR A 146 5.75 -8.26 27.02
CA TYR A 146 5.18 -6.94 26.74
C TYR A 146 4.03 -6.96 25.74
N ASN A 147 3.61 -8.13 25.27
CA ASN A 147 2.62 -8.29 24.20
C ASN A 147 1.30 -7.55 24.51
N GLN A 148 0.86 -7.55 25.78
CA GLN A 148 -0.36 -6.83 26.19
C GLN A 148 -0.30 -5.31 25.96
N LEU A 149 0.90 -4.71 25.95
CA LEU A 149 1.07 -3.28 25.70
C LEU A 149 0.64 -2.89 24.28
N HIS A 150 0.78 -3.79 23.30
CA HIS A 150 0.42 -3.49 21.92
C HIS A 150 -1.05 -3.06 21.82
N LEU A 151 -1.97 -3.86 22.37
CA LEU A 151 -3.40 -3.54 22.32
C LEU A 151 -3.80 -2.37 23.23
N GLN A 152 -3.09 -2.17 24.36
CA GLN A 152 -3.37 -1.06 25.28
C GLN A 152 -2.92 0.30 24.72
N LEU A 153 -1.88 0.31 23.89
CA LEU A 153 -1.36 1.52 23.27
C LEU A 153 -2.19 1.98 22.07
N GLU A 154 -2.93 1.09 21.42
CA GLU A 154 -3.77 1.38 20.24
C GLU A 154 -4.63 2.66 20.39
N PRO A 155 -5.50 2.82 21.42
CA PRO A 155 -6.36 4.01 21.52
C PRO A 155 -5.56 5.30 21.76
N HIS A 156 -4.43 5.19 22.45
CA HIS A 156 -3.56 6.32 22.74
C HIS A 156 -2.79 6.76 21.49
N VAL A 157 -2.23 5.81 20.74
CA VAL A 157 -1.54 6.07 19.47
C VAL A 157 -2.52 6.61 18.44
N ARG A 158 -3.75 6.09 18.37
CA ARG A 158 -4.81 6.61 17.49
C ARG A 158 -5.09 8.08 17.78
N THR A 159 -5.23 8.44 19.06
CA THR A 159 -5.48 9.83 19.48
C THR A 159 -4.29 10.75 19.15
N LEU A 160 -3.06 10.25 19.29
CA LEU A 160 -1.87 11.02 18.91
C LEU A 160 -1.74 11.17 17.38
N ALA A 161 -2.12 10.16 16.60
CA ALA A 161 -2.04 10.16 15.15
C ALA A 161 -3.02 11.16 14.51
N THR A 162 -4.16 11.43 15.16
CA THR A 162 -5.14 12.42 14.72
C THR A 162 -4.88 13.82 15.27
N SER A 163 -3.84 14.02 16.09
CA SER A 163 -3.52 15.31 16.70
C SER A 163 -2.78 16.24 15.75
N ILE A 164 -3.36 17.42 15.50
CA ILE A 164 -2.75 18.49 14.68
C ILE A 164 -1.49 19.06 15.35
N GLU A 165 -1.46 19.12 16.69
CA GLU A 165 -0.30 19.59 17.46
C GLU A 165 0.93 18.72 17.21
N GLN A 166 0.75 17.39 17.21
CA GLN A 166 1.85 16.46 16.87
C GLN A 166 2.37 16.68 15.45
N ALA A 167 1.47 16.94 14.50
CA ALA A 167 1.82 17.20 13.10
C ALA A 167 2.56 18.52 12.90
N THR A 168 2.28 19.54 13.73
CA THR A 168 2.89 20.87 13.61
C THR A 168 4.22 20.99 14.34
N ASP A 169 4.33 20.42 15.54
CA ASP A 169 5.56 20.51 16.34
C ASP A 169 6.69 19.61 15.81
N HIS A 170 6.35 18.42 15.31
CA HIS A 170 7.32 17.41 14.88
C HIS A 170 6.92 16.77 13.53
N PRO A 171 6.87 17.54 12.43
CA PRO A 171 6.32 17.08 11.15
C PRO A 171 7.02 15.82 10.61
N LEU A 172 8.36 15.79 10.64
CA LEU A 172 9.12 14.62 10.17
C LEU A 172 8.86 13.39 11.03
N GLY A 173 8.91 13.53 12.36
CA GLY A 173 8.67 12.42 13.29
C GLY A 173 7.26 11.87 13.18
N THR A 174 6.28 12.75 12.97
CA THR A 174 4.89 12.35 12.73
C THR A 174 4.74 11.59 11.42
N VAL A 175 5.36 12.04 10.32
CA VAL A 175 5.37 11.28 9.05
C VAL A 175 6.04 9.92 9.21
N GLN A 176 7.20 9.85 9.88
CA GLN A 176 7.88 8.58 10.17
C GLN A 176 6.97 7.63 10.96
N ALA A 177 6.28 8.13 11.98
CA ALA A 177 5.37 7.33 12.80
C ALA A 177 4.18 6.80 11.99
N LEU A 178 3.57 7.63 11.13
CA LEU A 178 2.48 7.22 10.26
C LEU A 178 2.93 6.18 9.22
N LEU A 179 4.12 6.36 8.64
CA LEU A 179 4.70 5.36 7.72
C LEU A 179 4.95 4.02 8.42
N LEU A 180 5.41 4.05 9.68
CA LEU A 180 5.58 2.83 10.48
C LEU A 180 4.26 2.14 10.79
N LEU A 181 3.20 2.89 11.08
CA LEU A 181 1.85 2.33 11.26
C LEU A 181 1.29 1.72 9.97
N CYS A 182 1.54 2.36 8.81
CA CYS A 182 1.21 1.77 7.51
C CYS A 182 1.99 0.49 7.22
N TRP A 183 3.23 0.39 7.72
CA TRP A 183 4.07 -0.78 7.52
C TRP A 183 3.73 -1.92 8.52
N TRP A 184 3.35 -1.59 9.75
CA TRP A 184 2.95 -2.51 10.82
C TRP A 184 1.68 -2.01 11.53
N PRO A 185 0.49 -2.28 10.97
CA PRO A 185 -0.76 -1.77 11.51
C PRO A 185 -1.19 -2.51 12.78
N PHE A 186 -1.96 -1.83 13.64
CA PHE A 186 -2.68 -2.46 14.75
C PHE A 186 -3.77 -3.41 14.23
N PRO A 187 -4.14 -4.44 15.00
CA PRO A 187 -5.32 -5.24 14.67
C PRO A 187 -6.58 -4.39 14.77
N PHE A 188 -7.41 -4.44 13.72
CA PHE A 188 -8.68 -3.73 13.65
C PHE A 188 -9.83 -4.69 13.38
N LYS A 189 -11.01 -4.37 13.93
CA LYS A 189 -12.23 -5.15 13.76
C LYS A 189 -12.88 -4.91 12.40
N ALA A 190 -12.96 -3.67 11.93
CA ALA A 190 -13.46 -3.32 10.59
C ALA A 190 -12.43 -2.49 9.81
N LEU A 191 -12.46 -2.54 8.47
CA LEU A 191 -11.48 -1.78 7.66
C LEU A 191 -11.69 -0.26 7.79
N ARG A 192 -12.91 0.19 8.07
CA ARG A 192 -13.18 1.61 8.38
C ARG A 192 -12.42 2.08 9.63
N ASP A 193 -12.10 1.14 10.53
CA ASP A 193 -11.38 1.40 11.78
C ASP A 193 -9.86 1.22 11.60
N ASP A 194 -9.39 0.86 10.40
CA ASP A 194 -7.96 0.77 10.08
C ASP A 194 -7.42 2.20 9.96
N PRO A 195 -6.54 2.67 10.86
CA PRO A 195 -5.98 4.02 10.79
C PRO A 195 -5.01 4.18 9.61
N SER A 196 -4.56 3.07 9.04
CA SER A 196 -3.67 3.01 7.88
C SER A 196 -4.52 2.81 6.64
N TRP A 197 -5.23 3.85 6.19
CA TRP A 197 -6.09 3.92 4.97
C TRP A 197 -5.45 3.50 3.62
N ILE A 198 -4.34 2.75 3.68
CA ILE A 198 -3.80 1.79 2.73
C ILE A 198 -3.07 2.44 1.56
N ILE A 199 -1.99 1.78 1.16
CA ILE A 199 -1.28 1.97 -0.10
C ILE A 199 -2.33 1.91 -1.22
N ALA A 200 -2.77 3.06 -1.75
CA ALA A 200 -3.90 3.23 -2.68
C ALA A 200 -4.07 2.09 -3.71
N SER A 201 -2.95 1.60 -4.27
CA SER A 201 -2.91 0.48 -5.22
C SER A 201 -3.57 -0.83 -4.73
N GLU A 202 -3.53 -1.15 -3.43
CA GLU A 202 -4.06 -2.40 -2.87
C GLU A 202 -5.60 -2.37 -2.75
N LEU A 203 -6.18 -1.17 -2.68
CA LEU A 203 -7.62 -0.95 -2.73
C LEU A 203 -8.12 -0.71 -4.17
N GLY A 204 -7.22 -0.73 -5.15
CA GLY A 204 -7.54 -0.40 -6.53
C GLY A 204 -7.83 1.09 -6.75
N LEU A 205 -7.20 1.94 -5.93
CA LEU A 205 -7.24 3.40 -6.06
C LEU A 205 -5.96 3.90 -6.75
N PRO A 206 -6.05 4.93 -7.61
CA PRO A 206 -4.88 5.53 -8.21
C PRO A 206 -4.01 6.20 -7.14
N CYS A 207 -2.70 6.19 -7.34
CA CYS A 207 -1.79 6.97 -6.51
C CYS A 207 -2.05 8.46 -6.73
N THR A 208 -2.41 9.18 -5.67
CA THR A 208 -2.64 10.64 -5.70
C THR A 208 -1.35 11.44 -5.50
N VAL A 209 -0.25 10.77 -5.12
CA VAL A 209 1.06 11.39 -4.98
C VAL A 209 1.71 11.50 -6.37
N PRO A 210 1.99 12.72 -6.86
CA PRO A 210 2.67 12.90 -8.13
C PRO A 210 4.12 12.41 -8.04
N LEU A 211 4.62 11.80 -9.12
CA LEU A 211 6.03 11.46 -9.22
C LEU A 211 6.84 12.72 -9.53
N ASP A 212 7.76 13.06 -8.64
CA ASP A 212 8.69 14.17 -8.85
C ASP A 212 10.08 13.70 -9.34
N SER A 213 10.97 14.65 -9.63
CA SER A 213 12.32 14.37 -10.07
C SER A 213 13.17 13.63 -9.02
N THR A 214 12.85 13.79 -7.74
CA THR A 214 13.59 13.15 -6.63
C THR A 214 13.27 11.66 -6.55
N ILE A 215 12.00 11.29 -6.66
CA ILE A 215 11.56 9.89 -6.72
C ILE A 215 12.14 9.23 -7.96
N LEU A 216 12.05 9.90 -9.11
CA LEU A 216 12.52 9.37 -10.38
C LEU A 216 14.04 9.21 -10.43
N SER A 217 14.82 10.11 -9.80
CA SER A 217 16.29 9.97 -9.77
C SER A 217 16.72 8.75 -8.94
N VAL A 218 16.04 8.46 -7.82
CA VAL A 218 16.31 7.25 -7.01
C VAL A 218 15.92 5.98 -7.77
N VAL A 219 14.74 5.97 -8.41
CA VAL A 219 14.29 4.83 -9.24
C VAL A 219 15.30 4.53 -10.35
N ARG A 220 15.81 5.58 -11.03
CA ARG A 220 16.80 5.47 -12.11
C ARG A 220 18.23 5.18 -11.63
N GLY A 221 18.49 5.28 -10.33
CA GLY A 221 19.84 5.15 -9.78
C GLY A 221 20.77 6.33 -10.10
N THR A 222 20.21 7.51 -10.39
CA THR A 222 20.95 8.74 -10.67
C THR A 222 20.90 9.73 -9.50
N SER A 223 20.43 9.30 -8.32
CA SER A 223 20.39 10.14 -7.11
C SER A 223 21.80 10.39 -6.58
N GLU A 224 22.10 11.65 -6.25
CA GLU A 224 23.34 12.03 -5.57
C GLU A 224 23.34 11.65 -4.08
N VAL A 225 22.15 11.54 -3.49
CA VAL A 225 21.97 11.16 -2.09
C VAL A 225 21.92 9.63 -1.98
N ALA A 226 22.70 9.09 -1.05
CA ALA A 226 22.68 7.67 -0.71
C ALA A 226 21.46 7.34 0.16
N PHE A 227 20.75 6.26 -0.20
CA PHE A 227 19.59 5.76 0.54
C PHE A 227 19.83 4.30 0.96
N PRO A 228 19.22 3.85 2.08
CA PRO A 228 19.28 2.45 2.47
C PRO A 228 18.82 1.52 1.34
N THR A 229 19.61 0.50 1.04
CA THR A 229 19.37 -0.42 -0.09
C THR A 229 17.96 -0.99 -0.09
N VAL A 230 17.45 -1.41 1.08
CA VAL A 230 16.09 -1.96 1.22
C VAL A 230 15.02 -0.96 0.77
N LEU A 231 15.14 0.32 1.10
CA LEU A 231 14.18 1.35 0.68
C LEU A 231 14.24 1.60 -0.82
N VAL A 232 15.44 1.61 -1.42
CA VAL A 232 15.60 1.74 -2.87
C VAL A 232 14.94 0.56 -3.60
N GLN A 233 15.15 -0.66 -3.10
CA GLN A 233 14.54 -1.87 -3.65
C GLN A 233 13.00 -1.81 -3.56
N GLN A 234 12.45 -1.46 -2.38
CA GLN A 234 11.01 -1.31 -2.18
C GLN A 234 10.41 -0.22 -3.07
N LEU A 235 11.10 0.92 -3.24
CA LEU A 235 10.67 1.99 -4.12
C LEU A 235 10.60 1.54 -5.58
N ARG A 236 11.61 0.81 -6.07
CA ARG A 236 11.61 0.27 -7.45
C ARG A 236 10.46 -0.72 -7.67
N ILE A 237 10.17 -1.57 -6.68
CA ILE A 237 9.03 -2.50 -6.72
C ILE A 237 7.70 -1.72 -6.72
N ALA A 238 7.56 -0.73 -5.84
CA ALA A 238 6.38 0.12 -5.77
C ALA A 238 6.14 0.91 -7.07
N TYR A 239 7.21 1.40 -7.70
CA TYR A 239 7.15 2.07 -9.01
C TYR A 239 6.59 1.16 -10.11
N GLN A 240 6.94 -0.13 -10.11
CA GLN A 240 6.33 -1.08 -11.06
C GLN A 240 4.84 -1.30 -10.77
N SER A 241 4.44 -1.38 -9.49
CA SER A 241 3.02 -1.44 -9.11
C SER A 241 2.24 -0.20 -9.56
N PHE A 242 2.83 0.98 -9.43
CA PHE A 242 2.30 2.24 -9.96
C PHE A 242 2.13 2.19 -11.49
N ASN A 243 3.15 1.75 -12.22
CA ASN A 243 3.09 1.64 -13.68
C ASN A 243 1.99 0.68 -14.15
N ILE A 244 1.84 -0.47 -13.48
CA ILE A 244 0.76 -1.43 -13.75
C ILE A 244 -0.59 -0.73 -13.59
N CYS A 245 -0.82 -0.12 -12.44
CA CYS A 245 -2.09 0.53 -12.12
C CYS A 245 -2.41 1.64 -13.12
N ASN A 246 -1.47 2.55 -13.39
CA ASN A 246 -1.71 3.68 -14.27
C ASN A 246 -1.85 3.28 -15.75
N THR A 247 -1.12 2.27 -16.21
CA THR A 247 -1.13 1.90 -17.63
C THR A 247 -2.28 0.94 -17.96
N LEU A 248 -2.57 -0.02 -17.07
CA LEU A 248 -3.55 -1.08 -17.33
C LEU A 248 -4.89 -0.85 -16.64
N GLY A 249 -4.91 -0.10 -15.53
CA GLY A 249 -6.04 0.04 -14.63
C GLY A 249 -6.67 1.43 -14.54
N ASN A 250 -6.13 2.43 -15.25
CA ASN A 250 -6.61 3.81 -15.22
C ASN A 250 -6.85 4.35 -16.64
N ASN A 251 -7.66 3.65 -17.42
CA ASN A 251 -7.97 4.00 -18.80
C ASN A 251 -9.31 4.75 -18.92
N ASP A 252 -9.24 6.07 -19.02
CA ASP A 252 -10.41 6.95 -19.13
C ASP A 252 -11.28 6.69 -20.38
N MET A 253 -10.72 6.01 -21.38
CA MET A 253 -11.42 5.71 -22.64
C MET A 253 -12.26 4.42 -22.56
N SER A 254 -12.16 3.64 -21.48
CA SER A 254 -12.88 2.38 -21.29
C SER A 254 -13.98 2.55 -20.24
N ALA A 255 -15.18 2.00 -20.51
CA ALA A 255 -16.27 1.98 -19.55
C ALA A 255 -15.93 1.20 -18.27
N SER A 256 -15.01 0.23 -18.36
CA SER A 256 -14.49 -0.45 -17.18
C SER A 256 -13.34 0.32 -16.53
N GLY A 257 -12.65 1.24 -17.20
CA GLY A 257 -11.39 1.80 -16.70
C GLY A 257 -10.17 0.90 -16.94
N LEU A 258 -10.34 -0.29 -17.52
CA LEU A 258 -9.23 -1.19 -17.88
C LEU A 258 -8.77 -0.98 -19.33
N LEU A 259 -7.49 -1.22 -19.59
CA LEU A 259 -6.93 -1.25 -20.94
C LEU A 259 -7.36 -2.54 -21.68
N ALA A 260 -8.06 -2.38 -22.81
CA ALA A 260 -8.40 -3.48 -23.71
C ALA A 260 -7.16 -3.94 -24.52
N GLY A 261 -7.07 -5.23 -24.86
CA GLY A 261 -5.93 -5.76 -25.63
C GLY A 261 -4.58 -5.62 -24.91
N ASN A 262 -4.59 -5.74 -23.58
CA ASN A 262 -3.45 -5.43 -22.70
C ASN A 262 -2.24 -6.37 -22.81
N THR A 263 -2.30 -7.46 -23.59
CA THR A 263 -1.29 -8.52 -23.60
C THR A 263 0.12 -8.01 -23.95
N ASP A 264 0.25 -7.11 -24.92
CA ASP A 264 1.57 -6.57 -25.28
C ASP A 264 2.12 -5.62 -24.22
N MET A 265 1.24 -4.84 -23.59
CA MET A 265 1.63 -4.00 -22.45
C MET A 265 2.04 -4.85 -21.24
N ILE A 266 1.37 -5.98 -21.02
CA ILE A 266 1.78 -6.96 -19.99
C ILE A 266 3.21 -7.44 -20.25
N LYS A 267 3.59 -7.76 -21.50
CA LYS A 267 4.97 -8.15 -21.83
C LYS A 267 5.99 -7.04 -21.55
N VAL A 268 5.66 -5.80 -21.89
CA VAL A 268 6.56 -4.65 -21.69
C VAL A 268 6.81 -4.43 -20.20
N ILE A 269 5.75 -4.41 -19.40
CA ILE A 269 5.86 -4.23 -17.95
C ILE A 269 6.56 -5.43 -17.29
N GLU A 270 6.28 -6.66 -17.73
CA GLU A 270 6.95 -7.87 -17.25
C GLU A 270 8.48 -7.78 -17.44
N ARG A 271 8.94 -7.26 -18.58
CA ARG A 271 10.38 -7.03 -18.81
C ARG A 271 10.96 -6.02 -17.83
N GLY A 272 10.26 -4.92 -17.55
CA GLY A 272 10.68 -3.94 -16.55
C GLY A 272 10.76 -4.53 -15.13
N ILE A 273 9.85 -5.44 -14.78
CA ILE A 273 9.91 -6.16 -13.49
C ILE A 273 11.12 -7.11 -13.46
N GLN A 274 11.42 -7.81 -14.56
CA GLN A 274 12.59 -8.70 -14.66
C GLN A 274 13.91 -7.93 -14.55
N GLU A 275 13.97 -6.71 -15.09
CA GLU A 275 15.13 -5.82 -14.93
C GLU A 275 15.32 -5.45 -13.46
N VAL A 276 14.24 -5.08 -12.74
CA VAL A 276 14.29 -4.81 -11.30
C VAL A 276 14.73 -6.06 -10.52
N GLU A 277 14.18 -7.23 -10.84
CA GLU A 277 14.57 -8.51 -10.24
C GLU A 277 16.07 -8.79 -10.40
N THR A 278 16.59 -8.58 -11.61
CA THR A 278 18.02 -8.78 -11.93
C THR A 278 18.91 -7.78 -11.19
N GLN A 279 18.48 -6.52 -11.07
CA GLN A 279 19.20 -5.48 -10.35
C GLN A 279 19.26 -5.74 -8.84
N ILE A 280 18.19 -6.31 -8.26
CA ILE A 280 18.19 -6.72 -6.84
C ILE A 280 19.13 -7.92 -6.65
N GLY A 281 19.09 -8.88 -7.58
CA GLY A 281 20.00 -10.02 -7.63
C GLY A 281 19.97 -10.89 -6.37
N ALA A 282 21.12 -11.43 -5.97
CA ALA A 282 21.25 -12.36 -4.85
C ALA A 282 21.06 -11.72 -3.45
N GLN A 283 20.93 -10.40 -3.36
CA GLN A 283 20.75 -9.67 -2.09
C GLN A 283 19.27 -9.53 -1.69
N MET A 284 18.36 -10.25 -2.36
CA MET A 284 16.93 -10.16 -2.13
C MET A 284 16.55 -10.74 -0.76
N SER A 285 16.02 -9.90 0.13
CA SER A 285 15.41 -10.39 1.37
C SER A 285 14.10 -11.11 1.09
N THR A 286 13.68 -12.00 2.00
CA THR A 286 12.40 -12.75 1.92
C THR A 286 11.22 -11.83 1.60
N TYR A 287 11.08 -10.71 2.32
CA TYR A 287 9.97 -9.78 2.11
C TYR A 287 10.07 -9.01 0.80
N THR A 288 11.28 -8.78 0.30
CA THR A 288 11.49 -8.17 -1.03
C THR A 288 11.11 -9.14 -2.14
N GLU A 289 11.44 -10.43 -2.00
CA GLU A 289 10.99 -11.48 -2.91
C GLU A 289 9.45 -11.57 -2.94
N MET A 290 8.82 -11.63 -1.76
CA MET A 290 7.36 -11.65 -1.66
C MET A 290 6.72 -10.42 -2.32
N ALA A 291 7.26 -9.22 -2.07
CA ALA A 291 6.75 -7.99 -2.66
C ALA A 291 6.89 -7.96 -4.19
N LEU A 292 8.01 -8.45 -4.73
CA LEU A 292 8.23 -8.54 -6.17
C LEU A 292 7.27 -9.54 -6.82
N LEU A 293 7.11 -10.73 -6.24
CA LEU A 293 6.16 -11.75 -6.70
C LEU A 293 4.73 -11.21 -6.65
N ARG A 294 4.36 -10.47 -5.60
CA ARG A 294 3.05 -9.80 -5.53
C ARG A 294 2.83 -8.84 -6.71
N VAL A 295 3.83 -8.05 -7.10
CA VAL A 295 3.72 -7.15 -8.27
C VAL A 295 3.59 -7.94 -9.58
N LYS A 296 4.27 -9.09 -9.73
CA LYS A 296 4.05 -9.99 -10.87
C LYS A 296 2.62 -10.54 -10.89
N LEU A 297 2.08 -10.96 -9.74
CA LEU A 297 0.69 -11.41 -9.63
C LEU A 297 -0.31 -10.29 -9.95
N GLN A 298 -0.05 -9.06 -9.50
CA GLN A 298 -0.83 -7.88 -9.88
C GLN A 298 -0.85 -7.68 -11.40
N LEU A 299 0.30 -7.84 -12.07
CA LEU A 299 0.38 -7.75 -13.52
C LEU A 299 -0.43 -8.86 -14.22
N TYR A 300 -0.26 -10.13 -13.79
CA TYR A 300 -0.96 -11.25 -14.40
C TYR A 300 -2.47 -11.25 -14.09
N SER A 301 -2.91 -10.49 -13.10
CA SER A 301 -4.34 -10.34 -12.82
C SER A 301 -5.15 -9.79 -14.00
N PHE A 302 -4.51 -8.96 -14.84
CA PHE A 302 -5.10 -8.40 -16.06
C PHE A 302 -5.24 -9.42 -17.20
N ALA A 303 -4.61 -10.61 -17.08
CA ALA A 303 -4.87 -11.73 -17.99
C ALA A 303 -6.19 -12.45 -17.69
N PHE A 304 -6.78 -12.25 -16.49
CA PHE A 304 -8.11 -12.77 -16.16
C PHE A 304 -9.25 -11.88 -16.65
N THR A 305 -8.95 -10.62 -17.03
CA THR A 305 -9.96 -9.63 -17.45
C THR A 305 -10.17 -9.60 -18.97
N THR A 306 -9.43 -10.41 -19.74
CA THR A 306 -9.37 -10.30 -21.20
C THR A 306 -10.64 -10.73 -21.92
N ASP A 307 -11.63 -11.32 -21.23
CA ASP A 307 -12.92 -11.62 -21.84
C ASP A 307 -14.05 -11.78 -20.80
N THR A 308 -14.77 -10.69 -20.50
CA THR A 308 -15.98 -10.74 -19.66
C THR A 308 -17.23 -11.14 -20.44
N GLN A 309 -17.13 -11.36 -21.76
CA GLN A 309 -18.27 -11.73 -22.62
C GLN A 309 -18.16 -13.16 -23.18
N HIS A 310 -16.98 -13.76 -23.23
CA HIS A 310 -16.80 -15.17 -23.52
C HIS A 310 -15.93 -15.88 -22.47
N ILE A 311 -16.27 -17.13 -22.16
CA ILE A 311 -15.56 -18.03 -21.23
C ILE A 311 -14.12 -18.35 -21.72
N ARG A 312 -13.73 -17.90 -22.92
CA ARG A 312 -12.45 -18.26 -23.55
C ARG A 312 -11.43 -17.15 -23.31
N ILE A 313 -10.45 -17.43 -22.44
CA ILE A 313 -9.23 -16.63 -22.32
C ILE A 313 -8.50 -16.66 -23.67
N ASP A 314 -8.01 -15.51 -24.13
CA ASP A 314 -7.13 -15.44 -25.30
C ASP A 314 -5.95 -16.41 -25.11
N SER A 315 -5.68 -17.25 -26.13
CA SER A 315 -4.49 -18.11 -26.20
C SER A 315 -3.18 -17.39 -25.82
N ARG A 316 -3.07 -16.08 -26.10
CA ARG A 316 -1.92 -15.23 -25.74
C ARG A 316 -1.90 -14.88 -24.25
N ALA A 317 -3.06 -14.77 -23.61
CA ALA A 317 -3.20 -14.49 -22.18
C ALA A 317 -3.04 -15.75 -21.31
N SER A 318 -3.37 -16.93 -21.87
CA SER A 318 -3.28 -18.25 -21.22
C SER A 318 -1.89 -18.56 -20.61
N GLY A 319 -0.80 -18.15 -21.28
CA GLY A 319 0.56 -18.33 -20.75
C GLY A 319 0.82 -17.59 -19.43
N TYR A 320 0.12 -16.49 -19.15
CA TYR A 320 0.25 -15.73 -17.91
C TYR A 320 -0.46 -16.39 -16.73
N LEU A 321 -1.49 -17.21 -16.96
CA LEU A 321 -2.16 -17.95 -15.89
C LEU A 321 -1.23 -19.00 -15.28
N SER A 322 -0.48 -19.73 -16.12
CA SER A 322 0.55 -20.65 -15.63
C SER A 322 1.66 -19.92 -14.85
N LYS A 323 2.06 -18.72 -15.29
CA LYS A 323 3.00 -17.88 -14.54
C LYS A 323 2.42 -17.45 -13.18
N ALA A 324 1.16 -17.03 -13.16
CA ALA A 324 0.45 -16.65 -11.95
C ALA A 324 0.35 -17.81 -10.93
N GLY A 325 0.09 -19.03 -11.39
CA GLY A 325 0.09 -20.22 -10.53
C GLY A 325 1.46 -20.49 -9.90
N ARG A 326 2.55 -20.41 -10.68
CA ARG A 326 3.92 -20.58 -10.16
C ARG A 326 4.29 -19.51 -9.15
N ASP A 327 4.03 -18.24 -9.47
CA ASP A 327 4.41 -17.13 -8.60
C ASP A 327 3.57 -17.13 -7.30
N ALA A 328 2.27 -17.48 -7.37
CA ALA A 328 1.41 -17.56 -6.19
C ALA A 328 1.81 -18.70 -5.23
N THR A 329 2.13 -19.87 -5.77
CA THR A 329 2.64 -21.00 -4.97
C THR A 329 4.03 -20.71 -4.38
N ARG A 330 4.88 -19.96 -5.10
CA ARG A 330 6.17 -19.47 -4.60
C ARG A 330 6.01 -18.51 -3.41
N VAL A 331 5.10 -17.53 -3.50
CA VAL A 331 4.82 -16.60 -2.37
C VAL A 331 4.48 -17.38 -1.10
N ILE A 332 3.59 -18.38 -1.21
CA ILE A 332 3.16 -19.17 -0.05
C ILE A 332 4.30 -20.03 0.47
N THR A 333 5.11 -20.62 -0.42
CA THR A 333 6.27 -21.43 -0.03
C THR A 333 7.30 -20.59 0.73
N VAL A 334 7.65 -19.40 0.20
CA VAL A 334 8.60 -18.47 0.83
C VAL A 334 8.08 -18.01 2.19
N ALA A 335 6.79 -17.67 2.28
CA ALA A 335 6.16 -17.28 3.54
C ALA A 335 6.16 -18.43 4.58
N SER A 336 5.88 -19.66 4.15
CA SER A 336 5.89 -20.85 5.01
C SER A 336 7.29 -21.20 5.51
N GLN A 337 8.31 -21.11 4.64
CA GLN A 337 9.71 -21.39 5.01
C GLN A 337 10.24 -20.39 6.03
N TYR A 338 9.78 -19.15 5.95
CA TYR A 338 10.23 -18.08 6.82
C TYR A 338 9.39 -17.96 8.10
N ALA A 339 8.24 -18.63 8.20
CA ALA A 339 7.47 -18.68 9.44
C ALA A 339 8.20 -19.54 10.49
N PRO A 340 8.73 -18.96 11.60
CA PRO A 340 9.50 -19.73 12.56
C PRO A 340 8.62 -20.68 13.37
N SER A 341 9.22 -21.80 13.78
CA SER A 341 8.60 -22.80 14.66
C SER A 341 8.76 -22.51 16.16
N HIS A 342 9.56 -21.54 16.64
CA HIS A 342 9.64 -21.24 18.08
C HIS A 342 10.19 -19.82 18.45
N GLU A 343 9.66 -19.29 19.57
CA GLU A 343 10.10 -18.19 20.47
C GLU A 343 9.70 -16.71 20.21
N LEU A 344 9.88 -16.10 19.04
CA LEU A 344 9.44 -14.72 18.79
C LEU A 344 8.51 -14.64 17.57
N LEU A 345 7.36 -13.98 17.72
CA LEU A 345 6.49 -13.69 16.58
C LEU A 345 7.22 -12.74 15.64
N GLN A 346 7.74 -13.28 14.54
CA GLN A 346 8.43 -12.48 13.55
C GLN A 346 7.51 -11.42 12.94
N PRO A 347 7.97 -10.18 12.79
CA PRO A 347 7.11 -9.11 12.33
C PRO A 347 6.85 -9.20 10.82
N TRP A 348 5.58 -9.35 10.47
CA TRP A 348 5.17 -9.28 9.07
C TRP A 348 4.84 -7.85 8.71
N PRO A 349 5.55 -7.24 7.75
CA PRO A 349 5.11 -5.98 7.21
C PRO A 349 3.79 -6.16 6.46
N ALA A 350 3.01 -5.10 6.33
CA ALA A 350 1.76 -5.08 5.58
C ALA A 350 1.94 -5.61 4.14
N THR A 351 3.09 -5.34 3.52
CA THR A 351 3.44 -5.86 2.19
C THR A 351 3.53 -7.39 2.16
N ALA A 352 4.03 -8.04 3.21
CA ALA A 352 4.07 -9.49 3.30
C ALA A 352 2.65 -10.09 3.43
N ARG A 353 1.82 -9.47 4.27
CA ARG A 353 0.38 -9.79 4.38
C ARG A 353 -0.29 -9.72 3.01
N SER A 354 -0.19 -8.56 2.35
CA SER A 354 -0.84 -8.33 1.07
C SER A 354 -0.33 -9.27 -0.01
N SER A 355 0.94 -9.69 0.05
CA SER A 355 1.49 -10.70 -0.87
C SER A 355 0.80 -12.06 -0.73
N ILE A 356 0.66 -12.57 0.51
CA ILE A 356 0.01 -13.86 0.78
C ILE A 356 -1.49 -13.80 0.43
N VAL A 357 -2.16 -12.71 0.83
CA VAL A 357 -3.57 -12.49 0.52
C VAL A 357 -3.79 -12.45 -0.98
N TYR A 358 -2.97 -11.73 -1.73
CA TYR A 358 -3.10 -11.67 -3.19
C TYR A 358 -2.86 -13.05 -3.83
N ALA A 359 -1.82 -13.76 -3.40
CA ALA A 359 -1.49 -15.10 -3.90
C ALA A 359 -2.62 -16.11 -3.68
N VAL A 360 -3.23 -16.17 -2.49
CA VAL A 360 -4.33 -17.11 -2.22
C VAL A 360 -5.57 -16.81 -3.07
N HIS A 361 -5.87 -15.53 -3.33
CA HIS A 361 -6.99 -15.15 -4.19
C HIS A 361 -6.73 -15.49 -5.67
N VAL A 362 -5.50 -15.36 -6.15
CA VAL A 362 -5.10 -15.86 -7.47
C VAL A 362 -5.28 -17.38 -7.56
N LEU A 363 -4.85 -18.14 -6.54
CA LEU A 363 -5.04 -19.59 -6.51
C LEU A 363 -6.51 -20.00 -6.49
N LEU A 364 -7.35 -19.31 -5.69
CA LEU A 364 -8.80 -19.52 -5.68
C LEU A 364 -9.40 -19.29 -7.07
N ARG A 365 -8.92 -18.27 -7.80
CA ARG A 365 -9.35 -18.01 -9.18
C ARG A 365 -8.89 -19.11 -10.14
N LEU A 366 -7.67 -19.62 -9.96
CA LEU A 366 -7.10 -20.70 -10.78
C LEU A 366 -7.80 -22.06 -10.58
N LEU A 367 -8.60 -22.26 -9.53
CA LEU A 367 -9.44 -23.46 -9.38
C LEU A 367 -10.43 -23.66 -10.54
N ALA A 368 -10.77 -22.58 -11.26
CA ALA A 368 -11.61 -22.63 -12.46
C ALA A 368 -10.83 -22.98 -13.76
N TYR A 369 -9.50 -23.08 -13.68
CA TYR A 369 -8.59 -23.25 -14.82
C TYR A 369 -7.58 -24.40 -14.58
N PRO A 370 -8.06 -25.66 -14.48
CA PRO A 370 -7.24 -26.82 -14.14
C PRO A 370 -6.09 -27.10 -15.12
N GLU A 371 -6.19 -26.62 -16.37
CA GLU A 371 -5.12 -26.69 -17.36
C GLU A 371 -3.86 -25.89 -16.99
N HIS A 372 -3.99 -24.92 -16.09
CA HIS A 372 -2.91 -24.02 -15.69
C HIS A 372 -2.30 -24.37 -14.33
N LEU A 373 -3.09 -24.96 -13.44
CA LEU A 373 -2.64 -25.48 -12.15
C LEU A 373 -3.57 -26.59 -11.70
N ASP A 374 -3.00 -27.75 -11.39
CA ASP A 374 -3.73 -28.90 -10.85
C ASP A 374 -4.54 -28.50 -9.59
N GLN A 375 -5.78 -29.00 -9.50
CA GLN A 375 -6.73 -28.57 -8.49
C GLN A 375 -6.30 -29.01 -7.08
N ASP A 376 -5.69 -30.19 -6.94
CA ASP A 376 -5.22 -30.69 -5.65
C ASP A 376 -4.01 -29.89 -5.17
N THR A 377 -3.09 -29.58 -6.10
CA THR A 377 -1.96 -28.69 -5.86
C THR A 377 -2.44 -27.31 -5.40
N ALA A 378 -3.38 -26.70 -6.12
CA ALA A 378 -3.95 -25.40 -5.77
C ALA A 378 -4.60 -25.42 -4.38
N LYS A 379 -5.42 -26.43 -4.07
CA LYS A 379 -6.08 -26.60 -2.76
C LYS A 379 -5.08 -26.78 -1.62
N ASN A 380 -4.00 -27.52 -1.84
CA ASN A 380 -2.94 -27.69 -0.85
C ASN A 380 -2.30 -26.33 -0.48
N TYR A 381 -1.91 -25.53 -1.48
CA TYR A 381 -1.35 -24.21 -1.22
C TYR A 381 -2.35 -23.22 -0.61
N ILE A 382 -3.63 -23.27 -1.01
CA ILE A 382 -4.70 -22.51 -0.36
C ILE A 382 -4.80 -22.87 1.12
N GLY A 383 -4.73 -24.16 1.47
CA GLY A 383 -4.71 -24.64 2.84
C GLY A 383 -3.50 -24.14 3.64
N GLN A 384 -2.31 -24.14 3.04
CA GLN A 384 -1.10 -23.58 3.67
C GLN A 384 -1.23 -22.08 3.93
N ALA A 385 -1.70 -21.31 2.94
CA ALA A 385 -1.96 -19.89 3.10
C ALA A 385 -2.99 -19.62 4.22
N TRP A 386 -4.04 -20.43 4.29
CA TRP A 386 -5.03 -20.35 5.34
C TRP A 386 -4.41 -20.55 6.73
N MET A 387 -3.58 -21.57 6.92
CA MET A 387 -2.90 -21.83 8.20
C MET A 387 -1.97 -20.68 8.60
N LEU A 388 -1.22 -20.14 7.63
CA LEU A 388 -0.35 -18.98 7.82
C LEU A 388 -1.11 -17.73 8.26
N LEU A 389 -2.24 -17.42 7.63
CA LEU A 389 -3.06 -16.26 7.97
C LEU A 389 -3.77 -16.47 9.33
N ARG A 390 -4.26 -17.69 9.58
CA ARG A 390 -4.96 -18.03 10.82
C ARG A 390 -4.07 -17.92 12.06
N SER A 391 -2.79 -18.30 11.95
CA SER A 391 -1.83 -18.19 13.06
C SER A 391 -1.51 -16.75 13.47
N ARG A 392 -1.93 -15.75 12.68
CA ARG A 392 -1.71 -14.32 12.92
C ARG A 392 -2.95 -13.58 13.41
N SER A 393 -4.07 -14.27 13.58
CA SER A 393 -5.29 -13.70 14.15
C SER A 393 -5.12 -13.50 15.66
N GLU A 394 -5.35 -12.28 16.13
CA GLU A 394 -5.09 -11.84 17.51
C GLU A 394 -6.38 -11.53 18.27
N LEU A 395 -7.42 -11.06 17.57
CA LEU A 395 -8.73 -10.78 18.17
C LEU A 395 -9.77 -11.72 17.59
N GLU A 396 -10.79 -12.03 18.40
CA GLU A 396 -11.99 -12.67 17.91
C GLU A 396 -12.61 -11.83 16.78
N ASN A 397 -12.76 -12.44 15.60
CA ASN A 397 -13.28 -11.81 14.39
C ASN A 397 -12.46 -10.62 13.83
N ASP A 398 -11.15 -10.59 14.05
CA ASP A 398 -10.28 -9.62 13.38
C ASP A 398 -10.25 -9.77 11.84
N SER A 399 -9.52 -8.87 11.18
CA SER A 399 -9.36 -8.90 9.72
C SER A 399 -8.73 -10.20 9.20
N TRP A 400 -7.90 -10.89 9.99
CA TRP A 400 -7.31 -12.18 9.60
C TRP A 400 -8.32 -13.32 9.68
N ALA A 401 -9.09 -13.40 10.76
CA ALA A 401 -10.14 -14.40 10.94
C ALA A 401 -11.18 -14.31 9.81
N ARG A 402 -11.60 -13.09 9.46
CA ARG A 402 -12.55 -12.84 8.37
C ARG A 402 -11.99 -13.26 7.00
N LEU A 403 -10.71 -12.99 6.72
CA LEU A 403 -10.05 -13.45 5.48
C LEU A 403 -10.03 -14.99 5.40
N CYS A 404 -9.71 -15.67 6.50
CA CYS A 404 -9.72 -17.13 6.57
C CYS A 404 -11.10 -17.72 6.30
N ASP A 405 -12.16 -17.06 6.75
CA ASP A 405 -13.54 -17.46 6.47
C ASP A 405 -13.92 -17.34 4.99
N ILE A 406 -13.49 -16.24 4.34
CA ILE A 406 -13.67 -16.03 2.89
C ILE A 406 -12.94 -17.11 2.10
N ILE A 407 -11.67 -17.37 2.43
CA ILE A 407 -10.86 -18.40 1.77
C ILE A 407 -11.54 -19.78 1.90
N SER A 408 -12.00 -20.13 3.10
CA SER A 408 -12.66 -21.41 3.37
C SER A 408 -13.97 -21.57 2.61
N TYR A 409 -14.69 -20.46 2.39
CA TYR A 409 -15.91 -20.47 1.60
C TYR A 409 -15.60 -20.74 0.13
N LEU A 410 -14.73 -19.92 -0.45
CA LEU A 410 -14.43 -19.94 -1.89
C LEU A 410 -13.69 -21.23 -2.30
N SER A 411 -12.93 -21.85 -1.40
CA SER A 411 -12.27 -23.13 -1.66
C SER A 411 -13.24 -24.30 -1.74
N ARG A 412 -14.47 -24.16 -1.20
CA ARG A 412 -15.51 -25.20 -1.14
C ARG A 412 -16.61 -25.01 -2.18
N THR A 413 -16.80 -23.79 -2.68
CA THR A 413 -17.76 -23.55 -3.75
C THR A 413 -17.26 -24.20 -5.02
N ASP A 414 -17.96 -25.24 -5.48
CA ASP A 414 -17.68 -25.87 -6.77
C ASP A 414 -17.80 -24.80 -7.87
N SER A 415 -16.82 -24.78 -8.77
CA SER A 415 -16.78 -23.99 -9.99
C SER A 415 -17.90 -24.33 -11.01
N THR A 416 -18.88 -25.14 -10.60
CA THR A 416 -20.01 -25.64 -11.40
C THR A 416 -21.26 -24.76 -11.31
N GLY A 417 -21.36 -23.88 -10.30
CA GLY A 417 -22.38 -22.84 -10.25
C GLY A 417 -21.98 -21.68 -11.15
N GLY A 418 -22.73 -21.43 -12.22
CA GLY A 418 -22.52 -20.28 -13.12
C GLY A 418 -22.35 -18.96 -12.36
N PRO A 419 -21.75 -17.94 -12.99
CA PRO A 419 -21.35 -16.70 -12.32
C PRO A 419 -22.53 -16.08 -11.55
N PRO A 420 -22.31 -15.59 -10.31
CA PRO A 420 -23.37 -14.96 -9.53
C PRO A 420 -23.98 -13.78 -10.30
N VAL A 421 -25.31 -13.72 -10.33
CA VAL A 421 -26.15 -12.84 -11.17
C VAL A 421 -26.14 -11.37 -10.75
N MET A 422 -25.24 -10.93 -9.86
CA MET A 422 -25.16 -9.53 -9.44
C MET A 422 -23.77 -8.92 -9.68
N ALA A 423 -23.76 -7.92 -10.57
CA ALA A 423 -22.70 -6.96 -10.93
C ALA A 423 -21.26 -7.42 -10.61
N ALA A 424 -20.62 -8.07 -11.59
CA ALA A 424 -19.19 -8.34 -11.57
C ALA A 424 -18.43 -7.01 -11.41
N VAL A 425 -17.56 -6.91 -10.41
CA VAL A 425 -16.63 -5.79 -10.26
C VAL A 425 -15.82 -5.69 -11.56
N GLN A 426 -16.11 -4.68 -12.38
CA GLN A 426 -15.55 -4.58 -13.73
C GLN A 426 -14.13 -4.02 -13.72
N ALA A 427 -13.81 -3.12 -12.77
CA ALA A 427 -12.42 -2.71 -12.52
C ALA A 427 -12.19 -2.03 -11.17
N ARG A 428 -11.02 -2.35 -10.61
CA ARG A 428 -10.35 -1.80 -9.43
C ARG A 428 -8.84 -1.94 -9.65
N MET A 429 -8.34 -1.47 -10.79
CA MET A 429 -6.94 -1.56 -11.18
C MET A 429 -6.39 -3.00 -11.01
N SER A 430 -5.31 -3.16 -10.22
CA SER A 430 -4.72 -4.46 -9.92
C SER A 430 -5.42 -5.21 -8.77
N ALA A 431 -6.41 -4.63 -8.09
CA ALA A 431 -7.14 -5.28 -6.99
C ALA A 431 -8.34 -6.14 -7.44
N ASN A 432 -8.59 -6.24 -8.76
CA ASN A 432 -9.75 -6.92 -9.34
C ASN A 432 -10.02 -8.31 -8.74
N ILE A 433 -9.00 -9.16 -8.68
CA ILE A 433 -9.16 -10.56 -8.24
C ILE A 433 -9.59 -10.61 -6.77
N VAL A 434 -8.92 -9.88 -5.89
CA VAL A 434 -9.21 -9.88 -4.45
C VAL A 434 -10.60 -9.31 -4.19
N VAL A 435 -10.93 -8.17 -4.80
CA VAL A 435 -12.24 -7.53 -4.65
C VAL A 435 -13.34 -8.44 -5.20
N GLN A 436 -13.17 -9.02 -6.38
CA GLN A 436 -14.13 -9.95 -6.97
C GLN A 436 -14.38 -11.17 -6.07
N SER A 437 -13.34 -11.76 -5.50
CA SER A 437 -13.47 -12.88 -4.56
C SER A 437 -14.25 -12.50 -3.29
N ILE A 438 -13.97 -11.32 -2.72
CA ILE A 438 -14.73 -10.81 -1.56
C ILE A 438 -16.20 -10.60 -1.93
N TRP A 439 -16.48 -10.00 -3.09
CA TRP A 439 -17.85 -9.81 -3.58
C TRP A 439 -18.58 -11.14 -3.80
N GLN A 440 -17.91 -12.13 -4.39
CA GLN A 440 -18.47 -13.48 -4.54
C GLN A 440 -18.79 -14.10 -3.17
N ALA A 441 -17.91 -13.90 -2.17
CA ALA A 441 -18.16 -14.35 -0.81
C ALA A 441 -19.35 -13.63 -0.15
N ARG A 442 -19.62 -12.34 -0.46
CA ARG A 442 -20.80 -11.61 0.05
C ARG A 442 -22.12 -12.24 -0.39
N GLY A 443 -22.21 -12.84 -1.57
CA GLY A 443 -23.42 -13.54 -2.03
C GLY A 443 -23.91 -14.60 -1.05
N ARG A 444 -22.98 -15.27 -0.33
CA ARG A 444 -23.25 -16.21 0.76
C ARG A 444 -23.97 -15.57 1.96
N PHE A 445 -23.79 -14.28 2.18
CA PHE A 445 -24.22 -13.54 3.36
C PHE A 445 -25.31 -12.50 3.04
N SER A 446 -25.97 -12.62 1.87
CA SER A 446 -27.09 -11.75 1.49
C SER A 446 -28.32 -12.00 2.37
N ASP A 447 -29.14 -10.96 2.58
CA ASP A 447 -30.36 -11.04 3.38
C ASP A 447 -31.35 -12.11 2.86
N ASP A 448 -31.33 -12.40 1.56
CA ASP A 448 -32.15 -13.45 0.95
C ASP A 448 -31.68 -14.86 1.31
N VAL A 449 -30.36 -15.08 1.40
CA VAL A 449 -29.78 -16.36 1.88
C VAL A 449 -30.01 -16.52 3.38
N LEU A 450 -29.97 -15.43 4.16
CA LEU A 450 -30.31 -15.43 5.59
C LEU A 450 -31.79 -15.79 5.82
N ARG A 451 -32.71 -15.27 4.99
CA ARG A 451 -34.15 -15.61 5.05
C ARG A 451 -34.44 -17.09 4.78
N GLN A 452 -33.60 -17.76 3.99
CA GLN A 452 -33.76 -19.18 3.64
C GLN A 452 -33.31 -20.16 4.75
N ARG A 453 -32.82 -19.66 5.90
CA ARG A 453 -32.32 -20.44 7.05
C ARG A 453 -31.49 -21.67 6.65
N PRO A 454 -30.28 -21.49 6.07
CA PRO A 454 -29.37 -22.59 5.78
C PRO A 454 -29.02 -23.34 7.07
N LYS A 455 -28.65 -24.62 6.99
CA LYS A 455 -28.29 -25.46 8.17
C LYS A 455 -27.17 -24.86 9.05
N ASP A 456 -26.41 -23.89 8.53
CA ASP A 456 -25.32 -23.17 9.20
C ASP A 456 -25.75 -21.76 9.74
N TYR A 457 -27.00 -21.60 10.17
CA TYR A 457 -27.58 -20.30 10.57
C TYR A 457 -26.82 -19.58 11.69
N THR A 458 -26.24 -20.34 12.64
CA THR A 458 -25.52 -19.80 13.81
C THR A 458 -24.19 -19.11 13.46
N ALA A 459 -23.62 -19.38 12.27
CA ALA A 459 -22.40 -18.71 11.80
C ALA A 459 -22.70 -17.48 10.92
N ALA A 460 -23.92 -17.33 10.42
CA ALA A 460 -24.29 -16.30 9.45
C ALA A 460 -24.64 -14.95 10.11
N GLU A 461 -25.24 -14.99 11.31
CA GLU A 461 -25.60 -13.78 12.08
C GLU A 461 -24.39 -13.14 12.77
N ALA A 462 -23.40 -13.96 13.18
CA ALA A 462 -22.10 -13.50 13.71
C ALA A 462 -21.19 -12.85 12.64
N ARG A 463 -21.58 -12.87 11.36
CA ARG A 463 -20.77 -12.45 10.21
C ARG A 463 -21.35 -11.29 9.40
N ARG A 464 -22.37 -10.60 9.94
CA ARG A 464 -22.85 -9.31 9.42
C ARG A 464 -21.72 -8.28 9.21
N ASP A 465 -20.60 -8.39 9.94
CA ASP A 465 -19.41 -7.53 9.78
C ASP A 465 -18.55 -7.80 8.53
N LEU A 466 -18.89 -8.78 7.69
CA LEU A 466 -18.24 -8.96 6.38
C LEU A 466 -18.65 -7.87 5.36
N THR A 467 -19.81 -7.24 5.53
CA THR A 467 -20.16 -6.03 4.76
C THR A 467 -19.29 -4.83 5.14
N GLN A 468 -18.80 -4.78 6.39
CA GLN A 468 -17.83 -3.78 6.89
C GLN A 468 -16.37 -4.10 6.50
N PHE A 469 -16.15 -5.07 5.60
CA PHE A 469 -14.86 -5.24 4.94
C PHE A 469 -14.69 -4.15 3.89
N GLY A 470 -14.29 -2.94 4.28
CA GLY A 470 -13.73 -1.91 3.39
C GLY A 470 -14.57 -1.42 2.23
N LEU A 471 -15.73 -2.01 2.02
CA LEU A 471 -16.57 -1.79 0.88
C LEU A 471 -17.51 -0.62 1.15
N ASP A 472 -17.76 -0.25 2.41
CA ASP A 472 -18.43 1.02 2.73
C ASP A 472 -17.61 2.24 2.25
N LEU A 473 -16.28 2.09 2.10
CA LEU A 473 -15.39 3.06 1.44
C LEU A 473 -15.33 2.90 -0.09
N LEU A 474 -15.68 1.74 -0.63
CA LEU A 474 -15.63 1.44 -2.07
C LEU A 474 -17.00 1.55 -2.77
N VAL A 475 -18.08 1.52 -2.00
CA VAL A 475 -19.48 1.73 -2.37
C VAL A 475 -20.05 2.53 -1.20
N GLY A 476 -20.25 3.82 -1.36
CA GLY A 476 -20.90 4.64 -0.35
C GLY A 476 -22.30 4.09 -0.07
N THR A 477 -22.42 3.28 0.97
CA THR A 477 -23.68 2.71 1.42
C THR A 477 -24.55 3.75 2.14
N ASP A 478 -23.98 4.89 2.52
CA ASP A 478 -24.70 6.03 3.10
C ASP A 478 -25.12 7.10 2.08
N PHE A 479 -24.74 6.98 0.80
CA PHE A 479 -25.02 8.00 -0.23
C PHE A 479 -26.02 7.56 -1.31
N LEU A 480 -26.47 6.31 -1.29
CA LEU A 480 -27.38 5.76 -2.28
C LEU A 480 -28.62 5.12 -1.64
N ASP A 481 -29.24 5.81 -0.69
CA ASP A 481 -30.70 5.75 -0.67
C ASP A 481 -31.17 6.44 -1.96
N SER A 482 -31.65 5.66 -2.92
CA SER A 482 -32.14 6.16 -4.22
C SER A 482 -33.16 7.29 -4.07
N ALA A 483 -33.87 7.31 -2.94
CA ALA A 483 -34.80 8.38 -2.58
C ALA A 483 -34.14 9.76 -2.35
N GLN A 484 -32.90 9.82 -1.81
CA GLN A 484 -32.20 11.08 -1.60
C GLN A 484 -31.54 11.59 -2.90
N PHE A 485 -31.06 10.70 -3.76
CA PHE A 485 -30.43 11.09 -5.02
C PHE A 485 -31.45 11.67 -6.01
N ASP A 486 -32.67 11.11 -6.06
CA ASP A 486 -33.77 11.69 -6.83
C ASP A 486 -34.20 13.05 -6.28
N ALA A 487 -34.21 13.24 -4.94
CA ALA A 487 -34.53 14.53 -4.33
C ALA A 487 -33.48 15.61 -4.61
N ILE A 488 -32.19 15.25 -4.60
CA ILE A 488 -31.08 16.17 -4.92
C ILE A 488 -31.04 16.48 -6.41
N SER A 489 -31.23 15.47 -7.27
CA SER A 489 -31.31 15.64 -8.73
C SER A 489 -32.49 16.54 -9.12
N ASN A 490 -33.66 16.33 -8.53
CA ASN A 490 -34.85 17.15 -8.79
C ASN A 490 -34.73 18.58 -8.24
N SER A 491 -33.97 18.77 -7.16
CA SER A 491 -33.66 20.10 -6.60
C SER A 491 -32.65 20.88 -7.46
N ILE A 492 -31.68 20.21 -8.07
CA ILE A 492 -30.65 20.83 -8.92
C ILE A 492 -31.19 21.13 -10.33
N LEU A 493 -32.17 20.36 -10.81
CA LEU A 493 -32.73 20.51 -12.16
C LEU A 493 -33.93 21.46 -12.26
N ASN A 494 -34.53 21.90 -11.15
CA ASN A 494 -35.61 22.90 -11.14
C ASN A 494 -35.29 24.09 -10.21
N PRO A 495 -34.58 25.12 -10.71
CA PRO A 495 -34.35 26.35 -9.95
C PRO A 495 -35.58 27.27 -9.84
N ASP A 496 -36.66 27.02 -10.60
CA ASP A 496 -37.71 28.02 -10.88
C ASP A 496 -39.15 27.57 -10.54
N GLU A 497 -39.39 26.92 -9.39
CA GLU A 497 -40.74 26.82 -8.82
C GLU A 497 -40.74 27.28 -7.36
N GLY A 498 -40.45 28.57 -7.18
CA GLY A 498 -40.37 29.19 -5.87
C GLY A 498 -40.62 30.69 -5.90
N GLY A 499 -41.61 31.15 -6.67
CA GLY A 499 -42.06 32.53 -6.59
C GLY A 499 -42.95 32.95 -7.74
N LEU A 500 -44.27 32.80 -7.57
CA LEU A 500 -45.28 33.75 -8.04
C LEU A 500 -46.67 33.37 -7.52
N GLU A 501 -47.40 34.42 -7.12
CA GLU A 501 -48.81 34.50 -6.72
C GLU A 501 -49.15 34.08 -5.28
N ALA A 502 -49.88 34.85 -4.47
CA ALA A 502 -50.32 36.24 -4.45
C ALA A 502 -50.85 36.53 -3.03
#